data_AF-A0A5N6HUL2-F1
#
_entry.id   AF-A0A5N6HUL2-F1
#
_cell.length_a   1.000
_cell.length_b   1.000
_cell.length_c   1.000
_cell.angle_alpha   90.00
_cell.angle_beta   90.00
_cell.angle_gamma   90.00
#
_symmetry.space_group_name_H-M   'P 1'
#
loop_
_entity.id
_entity.type
_entity.pdbx_description
1 polymer ?
#
loop_
_entity_poly.entity_id
_entity_poly.type
_entity_poly.pdbx_seq_one_letter_code
_entity_poly.pdbx_strand_id
1 'polypeptide(L)'
;MSAAAVQTPLAPTSFSSLSPVESIVFDAKALQKATEILNVIYRYRAPVPESVQDRSDEGTLKFLPLIYSRVKAQQAIQLILPAFPFKSPNRNNKVLGALPDKGEETALSHLNGLCAAITDVYEPGAILTIASDGLVYNDLLGVPDSEVYAYGQSLRQLVSDQEYKHIQFIRLQHLLHVHEDMPLDAATYVSLAGTFRQRLVENYTPLDYDCAASIREDKDVCATYRGYIKFLTKDLEHTFVDDGSVSKRSHKQKLESIAKEMIVRGKAFAEAIRKNYADHIRLSIHPSAGSTKISIKVLPLALHAVTPWHSSPCFTVDGRIEYGLREVFDNRDDVELVHKNGRPWYYRVKSDLYTWSEPVEIEPQYPCGLIIRPTESNMSVTHLDMLKIRELAQENSPLILRGFNDTRDRDLYLKKAEEMGTPMPWKFGLILEVKDHGSESQGLNNVLSAEWMPFHYDGLFKVKKEIDADGKEVTVSCPPKFQFFTGMTPSPKDTGFTLFSASHLIWHYLPQNYTLEQLAKLSWTVRTVSFDEAKITDLPLVEPHFAHNRPCLRYHEPWPQEKTAFDPTYVTIQDVPNSAEICQMLDSLLHDRRVAYWHSWEEGDWVISDNVTMMHTRSSFTAKSDRCLRRIHVD
;
A
#
# COMPACT_ATOMS: atom_id res chain seq x y z
N MET A 1 -7.11 73.89 -51.27
CA MET A 1 -6.37 72.87 -52.04
C MET A 1 -5.59 72.03 -51.05
N SER A 2 -5.59 70.71 -51.01
CA SER A 2 -6.30 69.65 -51.74
C SER A 2 -6.26 68.42 -50.83
N ALA A 3 -7.33 67.63 -50.86
CA ALA A 3 -7.41 66.31 -50.29
C ALA A 3 -6.65 65.28 -51.14
N ALA A 4 -6.31 64.14 -50.51
CA ALA A 4 -6.25 62.76 -51.04
C ALA A 4 -5.54 61.89 -49.99
N ALA A 5 -5.83 60.61 -49.75
CA ALA A 5 -6.96 59.72 -50.00
C ALA A 5 -6.62 58.45 -49.18
N VAL A 6 -7.60 57.86 -48.52
CA VAL A 6 -7.49 56.65 -47.69
C VAL A 6 -7.30 55.41 -48.56
N GLN A 7 -6.33 54.54 -48.22
CA GLN A 7 -6.22 53.19 -48.77
C GLN A 7 -6.65 52.16 -47.72
N THR A 8 -7.57 51.31 -48.14
CA THR A 8 -8.29 50.25 -47.40
C THR A 8 -7.40 49.06 -47.02
N PRO A 9 -7.75 48.29 -45.97
CA PRO A 9 -6.98 47.14 -45.53
C PRO A 9 -7.16 45.94 -46.47
N LEU A 10 -6.06 45.22 -46.73
CA LEU A 10 -6.06 43.92 -47.42
C LEU A 10 -6.92 42.92 -46.63
N ALA A 11 -7.79 42.22 -47.36
CA ALA A 11 -8.73 41.23 -46.87
C ALA A 11 -8.04 40.05 -46.15
N PRO A 12 -8.73 39.39 -45.21
CA PRO A 12 -8.20 38.21 -44.52
C PRO A 12 -8.00 37.07 -45.53
N THR A 13 -6.83 36.45 -45.48
CA THR A 13 -6.58 35.16 -46.14
C THR A 13 -7.56 34.14 -45.56
N SER A 14 -8.53 33.75 -46.38
CA SER A 14 -9.44 32.65 -46.08
C SER A 14 -8.61 31.40 -45.78
N PHE A 15 -8.68 30.90 -44.54
CA PHE A 15 -8.27 29.53 -44.25
C PHE A 15 -9.10 28.63 -45.15
N SER A 16 -8.45 28.12 -46.21
CA SER A 16 -8.93 27.00 -47.00
C SER A 16 -9.41 25.93 -46.02
N SER A 17 -10.71 25.61 -46.10
CA SER A 17 -11.35 24.53 -45.37
C SER A 17 -10.46 23.28 -45.44
N LEU A 18 -9.82 22.95 -44.32
CA LEU A 18 -9.27 21.62 -44.13
C LEU A 18 -10.44 20.66 -44.33
N SER A 19 -10.28 19.73 -45.28
CA SER A 19 -11.13 18.54 -45.38
C SER A 19 -11.36 18.00 -43.97
N PRO A 20 -12.57 17.54 -43.61
CA PRO A 20 -12.80 16.96 -42.29
C PRO A 20 -11.76 15.85 -42.11
N VAL A 21 -10.85 16.06 -41.17
CA VAL A 21 -9.89 15.04 -40.75
C VAL A 21 -10.73 13.84 -40.40
N GLU A 22 -10.52 12.71 -41.08
CA GLU A 22 -11.11 11.43 -40.69
C GLU A 22 -11.05 11.33 -39.18
N SER A 23 -12.20 11.12 -38.55
CA SER A 23 -12.37 11.15 -37.09
C SER A 23 -11.19 10.48 -36.40
N ILE A 24 -10.58 11.13 -35.41
CA ILE A 24 -9.47 10.54 -34.66
C ILE A 24 -9.90 9.17 -34.14
N VAL A 25 -9.32 8.10 -34.71
CA VAL A 25 -9.72 6.71 -34.39
C VAL A 25 -8.90 6.22 -33.21
N PHE A 26 -9.48 6.28 -32.00
CA PHE A 26 -8.95 5.59 -30.83
C PHE A 26 -9.67 4.26 -30.62
N ASP A 27 -8.95 3.24 -30.14
CA ASP A 27 -9.59 2.07 -29.55
C ASP A 27 -10.19 2.47 -28.20
N ALA A 28 -11.50 2.70 -28.18
CA ALA A 28 -12.22 3.20 -27.01
C ALA A 28 -12.05 2.29 -25.78
N LYS A 29 -12.00 0.96 -25.97
CA LYS A 29 -11.82 0.00 -24.86
C LYS A 29 -10.42 0.09 -24.28
N ALA A 30 -9.40 0.16 -25.14
CA ALA A 30 -8.02 0.30 -24.69
C ALA A 30 -7.78 1.65 -24.00
N LEU A 31 -8.41 2.73 -24.49
CA LEU A 31 -8.33 4.05 -23.86
C LEU A 31 -8.99 4.05 -22.49
N GLN A 32 -10.19 3.49 -22.37
CA GLN A 32 -10.88 3.35 -21.08
C GLN A 32 -10.02 2.56 -20.08
N LYS A 33 -9.48 1.41 -20.50
CA LYS A 33 -8.60 0.60 -19.65
C LYS A 33 -7.32 1.37 -19.25
N ALA A 34 -6.74 2.15 -20.15
CA ALA A 34 -5.59 2.99 -19.84
C ALA A 34 -5.91 4.07 -18.80
N THR A 35 -7.09 4.68 -18.87
CA THR A 35 -7.58 5.62 -17.86
C THR A 35 -7.79 4.95 -16.50
N GLU A 36 -8.38 3.74 -16.48
CA GLU A 36 -8.54 2.96 -15.25
C GLU A 36 -7.19 2.67 -14.58
N ILE A 37 -6.19 2.23 -15.35
CA ILE A 37 -4.82 1.99 -14.86
C ILE A 37 -4.19 3.28 -14.31
N LEU A 38 -4.31 4.41 -15.02
CA LEU A 38 -3.76 5.68 -14.56
C LEU A 38 -4.41 6.11 -13.23
N ASN A 39 -5.72 5.89 -13.08
CA ASN A 39 -6.43 6.16 -11.83
C ASN A 39 -5.91 5.29 -10.69
N VAL A 40 -5.58 4.01 -10.94
CA VAL A 40 -4.91 3.17 -9.93
C VAL A 40 -3.57 3.77 -9.50
N ILE A 41 -2.72 4.21 -10.44
CA ILE A 41 -1.45 4.87 -10.10
C ILE A 41 -1.69 6.14 -9.28
N TYR A 42 -2.71 6.93 -9.63
CA TYR A 42 -3.04 8.17 -8.94
C TYR A 42 -3.58 7.99 -7.52
N ARG A 43 -4.10 6.81 -7.17
CA ARG A 43 -4.41 6.49 -5.76
C ARG A 43 -3.18 6.59 -4.87
N TYR A 44 -1.99 6.26 -5.39
CA TYR A 44 -0.72 6.31 -4.67
C TYR A 44 -0.03 7.68 -4.73
N ARG A 45 -0.63 8.65 -5.43
CA ARG A 45 -0.05 9.96 -5.67
C ARG A 45 0.15 10.73 -4.37
N ALA A 46 1.31 11.36 -4.23
CA ALA A 46 1.56 12.34 -3.17
C ALA A 46 0.85 13.66 -3.50
N PRO A 47 0.30 14.37 -2.51
CA PRO A 47 -0.36 15.65 -2.75
C PRO A 47 0.62 16.67 -3.36
N VAL A 48 0.12 17.51 -4.26
CA VAL A 48 0.89 18.62 -4.81
C VAL A 48 1.16 19.64 -3.70
N PRO A 49 2.37 20.18 -3.57
CA PRO A 49 2.63 21.26 -2.63
C PRO A 49 1.73 22.46 -2.89
N GLU A 50 1.14 23.05 -1.85
CA GLU A 50 0.20 24.18 -1.95
C GLU A 50 0.78 25.40 -2.72
N SER A 51 2.10 25.56 -2.70
CA SER A 51 2.80 26.65 -3.39
C SER A 51 3.05 26.42 -4.89
N VAL A 52 2.63 25.27 -5.42
CA VAL A 52 2.88 24.83 -6.79
C VAL A 52 1.54 24.60 -7.51
N GLN A 53 1.41 25.15 -8.71
CA GLN A 53 0.26 24.88 -9.57
C GLN A 53 0.27 23.41 -10.01
N ASP A 54 -0.84 22.70 -9.81
CA ASP A 54 -0.99 21.34 -10.33
C ASP A 54 -1.05 21.38 -11.86
N ARG A 55 -0.14 20.63 -12.50
CA ARG A 55 0.02 20.46 -13.97
C ARG A 55 -0.11 18.99 -14.36
N SER A 56 -0.86 18.21 -13.58
CA SER A 56 -1.04 16.78 -13.82
C SER A 56 -1.95 16.47 -15.00
N ASP A 57 -2.74 17.43 -15.46
CA ASP A 57 -3.42 17.38 -16.75
C ASP A 57 -2.40 17.28 -17.89
N GLU A 58 -1.36 18.12 -17.91
CA GLU A 58 -0.26 18.03 -18.87
C GLU A 58 0.51 16.71 -18.76
N GLY A 59 0.72 16.24 -17.53
CA GLY A 59 1.35 14.94 -17.27
C GLY A 59 0.50 13.79 -17.82
N THR A 60 -0.81 13.84 -17.61
CA THR A 60 -1.77 12.84 -18.10
C THR A 60 -1.70 12.69 -19.61
N LEU A 61 -1.56 13.79 -20.35
CA LEU A 61 -1.36 13.77 -21.82
C LEU A 61 -0.08 13.05 -22.26
N LYS A 62 0.91 12.89 -21.37
CA LYS A 62 2.16 12.15 -21.63
C LYS A 62 2.10 10.71 -21.17
N PHE A 63 1.49 10.44 -20.01
CA PHE A 63 1.46 9.10 -19.43
C PHE A 63 0.39 8.20 -20.08
N LEU A 64 -0.76 8.76 -20.43
CA LEU A 64 -1.87 7.98 -20.98
C LEU A 64 -1.52 7.31 -22.33
N PRO A 65 -0.80 7.96 -23.27
CA PRO A 65 -0.33 7.29 -24.48
C PRO A 65 0.62 6.11 -24.21
N LEU A 66 1.49 6.22 -23.21
CA LEU A 66 2.39 5.13 -22.81
C LEU A 66 1.58 3.92 -22.32
N ILE A 67 0.62 4.14 -21.42
CA ILE A 67 -0.26 3.09 -20.90
C ILE A 67 -1.08 2.48 -22.05
N TYR A 68 -1.72 3.33 -22.86
CA TYR A 68 -2.54 2.92 -24.00
C TYR A 68 -1.77 2.01 -24.96
N SER A 69 -0.53 2.36 -25.29
CA SER A 69 0.31 1.55 -26.18
C SER A 69 0.56 0.14 -25.63
N ARG A 70 0.78 0.00 -24.32
CA ARG A 70 0.97 -1.30 -23.65
C ARG A 70 -0.32 -2.10 -23.56
N VAL A 71 -1.45 -1.44 -23.27
CA VAL A 71 -2.77 -2.08 -23.28
C VAL A 71 -3.10 -2.62 -24.67
N LYS A 72 -2.85 -1.85 -25.73
CA LYS A 72 -3.02 -2.31 -27.12
C LYS A 72 -2.14 -3.52 -27.45
N ALA A 73 -0.94 -3.57 -26.89
CA ALA A 73 0.00 -4.67 -27.07
C ALA A 73 -0.24 -5.86 -26.13
N GLN A 74 -1.19 -5.78 -25.19
CA GLN A 74 -1.40 -6.76 -24.11
C GLN A 74 -0.10 -7.06 -23.33
N GLN A 75 0.64 -6.00 -23.01
CA GLN A 75 1.91 -6.07 -22.28
C GLN A 75 1.81 -5.41 -20.90
N ALA A 76 2.67 -5.84 -19.98
CA ALA A 76 2.79 -5.25 -18.66
C ALA A 76 3.15 -3.76 -18.74
N ILE A 77 2.51 -2.96 -17.88
CA ILE A 77 2.81 -1.53 -17.73
C ILE A 77 4.18 -1.37 -17.07
N GLN A 78 5.05 -0.58 -17.70
CA GLN A 78 6.41 -0.35 -17.20
C GLN A 78 6.46 0.94 -16.37
N LEU A 79 6.84 0.82 -15.10
CA LEU A 79 7.00 1.92 -14.17
C LEU A 79 8.48 2.05 -13.79
N ILE A 80 8.98 3.28 -13.62
CA ILE A 80 10.35 3.50 -13.12
C ILE A 80 10.38 4.50 -11.97
N LEU A 81 11.03 4.12 -10.87
CA LEU A 81 11.15 4.92 -9.65
C LEU A 81 12.62 5.08 -9.23
N PRO A 82 13.20 6.29 -9.34
CA PRO A 82 14.40 6.69 -8.60
C PRO A 82 14.14 6.67 -7.10
N ALA A 83 14.73 5.72 -6.39
CA ALA A 83 14.53 5.56 -4.96
C ALA A 83 15.52 4.54 -4.37
N PHE A 84 15.50 4.43 -3.04
CA PHE A 84 16.28 3.46 -2.27
C PHE A 84 17.79 3.56 -2.55
N PRO A 85 18.41 4.72 -2.24
CA PRO A 85 19.85 4.92 -2.41
C PRO A 85 20.67 4.11 -1.41
N PHE A 86 20.52 4.45 -0.13
CA PHE A 86 21.19 3.93 1.06
C PHE A 86 20.55 4.60 2.28
N LYS A 87 20.64 3.98 3.47
CA LYS A 87 20.22 4.62 4.74
C LYS A 87 21.08 5.84 5.06
N SER A 88 20.46 6.86 5.65
CA SER A 88 21.18 8.05 6.14
C SER A 88 22.46 7.69 6.92
N PRO A 89 23.58 8.42 6.72
CA PRO A 89 24.77 8.25 7.54
C PRO A 89 24.56 8.66 9.01
N ASN A 90 23.49 9.40 9.34
CA ASN A 90 23.14 9.76 10.72
C ASN A 90 22.38 8.62 11.42
N ARG A 91 23.12 7.59 11.85
CA ARG A 91 22.58 6.40 12.52
C ARG A 91 22.23 6.59 14.00
N ASN A 92 22.72 7.67 14.60
CA ASN A 92 22.45 7.95 16.01
C ASN A 92 21.08 8.62 16.16
N ASN A 93 20.75 9.54 15.26
CA ASN A 93 19.57 10.40 15.44
C ASN A 93 18.49 10.18 14.38
N LYS A 94 18.84 9.73 13.15
CA LYS A 94 17.89 9.74 12.02
C LYS A 94 17.31 8.36 11.71
N VAL A 95 18.14 7.33 11.64
CA VAL A 95 17.77 5.97 11.21
C VAL A 95 18.33 4.90 12.14
N LEU A 96 17.78 3.68 12.09
CA LEU A 96 18.16 2.56 12.96
C LEU A 96 19.53 1.94 12.63
N GLY A 97 20.00 2.05 11.39
CA GLY A 97 21.24 1.44 10.94
C GLY A 97 21.52 1.68 9.46
N ALA A 98 22.50 0.96 8.91
CA ALA A 98 22.94 1.08 7.51
C ALA A 98 22.12 0.22 6.52
N LEU A 99 21.45 -0.82 7.00
CA LEU A 99 20.69 -1.76 6.20
C LEU A 99 19.19 -1.42 6.22
N PRO A 100 18.41 -1.91 5.23
CA PRO A 100 16.96 -1.79 5.24
C PRO A 100 16.37 -2.29 6.55
N ASP A 101 15.34 -1.59 7.04
CA ASP A 101 14.57 -1.97 8.23
C ASP A 101 13.09 -2.19 7.86
N LYS A 102 12.18 -2.27 8.85
CA LYS A 102 10.74 -2.47 8.61
C LYS A 102 10.15 -1.36 7.72
N GLY A 103 10.78 -0.18 7.69
CA GLY A 103 10.36 0.93 6.84
C GLY A 103 10.51 0.61 5.36
N GLU A 104 11.66 0.07 4.95
CA GLU A 104 11.86 -0.41 3.59
C GLU A 104 10.99 -1.61 3.24
N GLU A 105 10.81 -2.56 4.16
CA GLU A 105 9.92 -3.71 3.93
C GLU A 105 8.49 -3.24 3.67
N THR A 106 7.97 -2.32 4.48
CA THR A 106 6.63 -1.74 4.33
C THR A 106 6.51 -0.95 3.02
N ALA A 107 7.53 -0.18 2.67
CA ALA A 107 7.57 0.55 1.40
C ALA A 107 7.54 -0.39 0.18
N LEU A 108 8.34 -1.47 0.20
CA LEU A 108 8.37 -2.45 -0.88
C LEU A 108 7.02 -3.18 -0.98
N SER A 109 6.41 -3.55 0.14
CA SER A 109 5.06 -4.14 0.15
C SER A 109 4.02 -3.19 -0.47
N HIS A 110 4.07 -1.90 -0.11
CA HIS A 110 3.19 -0.87 -0.65
C HIS A 110 3.35 -0.69 -2.16
N LEU A 111 4.60 -0.65 -2.65
CA LEU A 111 4.92 -0.51 -4.06
C LEU A 111 4.58 -1.77 -4.89
N ASN A 112 4.76 -2.97 -4.31
CA ASN A 112 4.30 -4.21 -4.92
C ASN A 112 2.77 -4.21 -5.00
N GLY A 113 2.10 -3.74 -3.94
CA GLY A 113 0.64 -3.54 -3.89
C GLY A 113 0.10 -2.59 -4.97
N LEU A 114 0.85 -1.54 -5.35
CA LEU A 114 0.51 -0.67 -6.48
C LEU A 114 0.43 -1.47 -7.78
N CYS A 115 1.42 -2.32 -8.06
CA CYS A 115 1.46 -3.11 -9.28
C CYS A 115 0.42 -4.24 -9.26
N ALA A 116 0.19 -4.85 -8.09
CA ALA A 116 -0.89 -5.81 -7.89
C ALA A 116 -2.27 -5.18 -8.14
N ALA A 117 -2.50 -3.94 -7.68
CA ALA A 117 -3.74 -3.21 -7.95
C ALA A 117 -3.97 -2.92 -9.44
N ILE A 118 -2.90 -2.76 -10.23
CA ILE A 118 -3.01 -2.68 -11.70
C ILE A 118 -3.39 -4.05 -12.27
N THR A 119 -2.78 -5.12 -11.76
CA THR A 119 -3.07 -6.51 -12.16
C THR A 119 -4.54 -6.87 -11.94
N ASP A 120 -5.13 -6.40 -10.84
CA ASP A 120 -6.54 -6.62 -10.51
C ASP A 120 -7.52 -6.07 -11.58
N VAL A 121 -7.12 -5.05 -12.34
CA VAL A 121 -7.93 -4.44 -13.41
C VAL A 121 -7.42 -4.71 -14.83
N TYR A 122 -6.20 -5.24 -14.96
CA TYR A 122 -5.51 -5.46 -16.23
C TYR A 122 -4.53 -6.64 -16.08
N GLU A 123 -4.90 -7.80 -16.65
CA GLU A 123 -4.23 -9.09 -16.42
C GLU A 123 -2.71 -9.10 -16.66
N PRO A 124 -2.15 -8.45 -17.71
CA PRO A 124 -0.69 -8.37 -17.87
C PRO A 124 0.03 -7.59 -16.76
N GLY A 125 -0.72 -6.82 -15.95
CA GLY A 125 -0.24 -6.17 -14.75
C GLY A 125 0.76 -5.04 -15.00
N ALA A 126 1.62 -4.82 -14.02
CA ALA A 126 2.68 -3.82 -14.06
C ALA A 126 3.97 -4.35 -13.43
N ILE A 127 5.10 -3.81 -13.89
CA ILE A 127 6.42 -4.02 -13.31
C ILE A 127 6.99 -2.67 -12.89
N LEU A 128 7.44 -2.59 -11.64
CA LEU A 128 8.14 -1.44 -11.08
C LEU A 128 9.65 -1.66 -11.11
N THR A 129 10.33 -0.88 -11.94
CA THR A 129 11.78 -0.78 -11.99
C THR A 129 12.27 0.25 -10.97
N ILE A 130 12.86 -0.21 -9.88
CA ILE A 130 13.55 0.65 -8.91
C ILE A 130 14.95 0.97 -9.44
N ALA A 131 15.18 2.24 -9.75
CA ALA A 131 16.46 2.76 -10.19
C ALA A 131 17.20 3.36 -8.99
N SER A 132 18.06 2.57 -8.34
CA SER A 132 18.81 3.07 -7.19
C SER A 132 19.76 4.19 -7.58
N ASP A 133 19.59 5.34 -6.94
CA ASP A 133 20.42 6.53 -7.05
C ASP A 133 21.53 6.57 -5.98
N GLY A 134 21.74 5.48 -5.24
CA GLY A 134 22.72 5.43 -4.16
C GLY A 134 24.14 5.72 -4.65
N LEU A 135 24.59 5.04 -5.69
CA LEU A 135 25.91 5.24 -6.27
C LEU A 135 26.09 6.63 -6.90
N VAL A 136 25.00 7.35 -7.15
CA VAL A 136 25.04 8.71 -7.71
C VAL A 136 25.53 9.71 -6.66
N TYR A 137 25.20 9.50 -5.38
CA TYR A 137 25.37 10.50 -4.32
C TYR A 137 26.22 10.07 -3.12
N ASN A 138 26.47 8.77 -2.92
CA ASN A 138 27.01 8.26 -1.66
C ASN A 138 28.35 8.89 -1.23
N ASP A 139 29.26 9.12 -2.17
CA ASP A 139 30.55 9.78 -1.95
C ASP A 139 30.39 11.24 -1.47
N LEU A 140 29.37 11.95 -1.95
CA LEU A 140 29.06 13.32 -1.51
C LEU A 140 28.58 13.36 -0.05
N LEU A 141 27.97 12.27 0.42
CA LEU A 141 27.45 12.13 1.78
C LEU A 141 28.40 11.33 2.71
N GLY A 142 29.58 10.93 2.22
CA GLY A 142 30.53 10.14 3.00
C GLY A 142 30.11 8.69 3.27
N VAL A 143 29.17 8.16 2.49
CA VAL A 143 28.70 6.77 2.59
C VAL A 143 29.56 5.86 1.70
N PRO A 144 30.23 4.83 2.24
CA PRO A 144 31.10 3.95 1.46
C PRO A 144 30.36 3.19 0.35
N ASP A 145 31.01 2.96 -0.80
CA ASP A 145 30.43 2.21 -1.92
C ASP A 145 29.99 0.78 -1.51
N SER A 146 30.74 0.14 -0.60
CA SER A 146 30.41 -1.19 -0.05
C SER A 146 29.11 -1.20 0.74
N GLU A 147 28.76 -0.08 1.39
CA GLU A 147 27.53 0.06 2.14
C GLU A 147 26.32 0.22 1.21
N VAL A 148 26.47 1.01 0.15
CA VAL A 148 25.45 1.12 -0.91
C VAL A 148 25.18 -0.25 -1.53
N TYR A 149 26.24 -1.03 -1.81
CA TYR A 149 26.11 -2.39 -2.29
C TYR A 149 25.32 -3.26 -1.31
N ALA A 150 25.70 -3.28 -0.03
CA ALA A 150 25.07 -4.10 1.00
C ALA A 150 23.59 -3.74 1.23
N TYR A 151 23.27 -2.44 1.25
CA TYR A 151 21.89 -1.95 1.32
C TYR A 151 21.08 -2.44 0.11
N GLY A 152 21.60 -2.24 -1.10
CA GLY A 152 20.94 -2.68 -2.32
C GLY A 152 20.79 -4.21 -2.44
N GLN A 153 21.74 -4.99 -1.93
CA GLN A 153 21.60 -6.45 -1.86
C GLN A 153 20.52 -6.86 -0.85
N SER A 154 20.49 -6.21 0.31
CA SER A 154 19.47 -6.49 1.34
C SER A 154 18.05 -6.21 0.84
N LEU A 155 17.84 -5.15 0.04
CA LEU A 155 16.54 -4.90 -0.59
C LEU A 155 16.12 -6.00 -1.57
N ARG A 156 17.06 -6.51 -2.38
CA ARG A 156 16.79 -7.61 -3.30
C ARG A 156 16.44 -8.88 -2.54
N GLN A 157 17.13 -9.13 -1.42
CA GLN A 157 16.81 -10.24 -0.53
C GLN A 157 15.41 -10.10 0.05
N LEU A 158 15.02 -8.91 0.54
CA LEU A 158 13.65 -8.66 1.03
C LEU A 158 12.58 -8.93 -0.05
N VAL A 159 12.80 -8.47 -1.29
CA VAL A 159 11.89 -8.74 -2.41
C VAL A 159 11.80 -10.24 -2.70
N SER A 160 12.91 -10.98 -2.60
CA SER A 160 12.94 -12.43 -2.78
C SER A 160 12.24 -13.18 -1.63
N ASP A 161 12.53 -12.82 -0.38
CA ASP A 161 11.97 -13.47 0.82
C ASP A 161 10.45 -13.30 0.89
N GLN A 162 9.95 -12.14 0.44
CA GLN A 162 8.53 -11.83 0.38
C GLN A 162 7.85 -12.30 -0.93
N GLU A 163 8.59 -12.98 -1.82
CA GLU A 163 8.11 -13.47 -3.12
C GLU A 163 7.44 -12.37 -3.99
N TYR A 164 7.93 -11.13 -3.91
CA TYR A 164 7.35 -10.00 -4.67
C TYR A 164 7.67 -10.11 -6.16
N LYS A 165 6.62 -10.34 -6.97
CA LYS A 165 6.72 -10.61 -8.41
C LYS A 165 6.77 -9.35 -9.29
N HIS A 166 6.44 -8.18 -8.74
CA HIS A 166 6.26 -6.97 -9.54
C HIS A 166 7.41 -5.95 -9.41
N ILE A 167 8.44 -6.24 -8.61
CA ILE A 167 9.54 -5.31 -8.36
C ILE A 167 10.83 -5.85 -8.97
N GLN A 168 11.51 -5.00 -9.74
CA GLN A 168 12.86 -5.25 -10.21
C GLN A 168 13.78 -4.07 -9.91
N PHE A 169 15.08 -4.33 -9.89
CA PHE A 169 16.08 -3.31 -9.56
C PHE A 169 17.09 -3.17 -10.67
N ILE A 170 17.32 -1.93 -11.10
CA ILE A 170 18.46 -1.58 -11.95
C ILE A 170 19.54 -0.88 -11.13
N ARG A 171 20.75 -0.82 -11.69
CA ARG A 171 21.95 -0.19 -11.13
C ARG A 171 22.49 0.76 -12.19
N LEU A 172 23.46 1.61 -11.84
CA LEU A 172 24.11 2.47 -12.83
C LEU A 172 24.67 1.68 -14.02
N GLN A 173 25.20 0.47 -13.82
CA GLN A 173 25.68 -0.36 -14.93
C GLN A 173 24.62 -0.58 -16.03
N HIS A 174 23.38 -0.90 -15.61
CA HIS A 174 22.23 -1.16 -16.49
C HIS A 174 21.62 0.12 -17.05
N LEU A 175 21.85 1.25 -16.39
CA LEU A 175 21.40 2.56 -16.87
C LEU A 175 22.38 3.12 -17.90
N LEU A 176 23.66 2.79 -17.79
CA LEU A 176 24.73 3.28 -18.64
C LEU A 176 25.05 2.34 -19.81
N HIS A 177 24.47 1.14 -19.84
CA HIS A 177 24.80 0.07 -20.80
C HIS A 177 26.29 -0.30 -20.75
N VAL A 178 26.83 -0.43 -19.53
CA VAL A 178 28.26 -0.71 -19.28
C VAL A 178 28.38 -1.93 -18.38
N HIS A 179 29.11 -2.95 -18.84
CA HIS A 179 29.32 -4.21 -18.09
C HIS A 179 28.00 -4.89 -17.65
N GLU A 180 26.94 -4.83 -18.47
CA GLU A 180 25.62 -5.36 -18.09
C GLU A 180 25.63 -6.87 -17.86
N ASP A 181 26.36 -7.62 -18.67
CA ASP A 181 26.46 -9.08 -18.57
C ASP A 181 27.36 -9.55 -17.41
N MET A 182 27.99 -8.63 -16.68
CA MET A 182 28.87 -8.95 -15.56
C MET A 182 28.09 -8.92 -14.25
N PRO A 183 28.01 -10.04 -13.51
CA PRO A 183 27.55 -10.02 -12.13
C PRO A 183 28.53 -9.20 -11.30
N LEU A 184 28.04 -8.15 -10.64
CA LEU A 184 28.86 -7.39 -9.70
C LEU A 184 28.78 -8.02 -8.31
N ASP A 185 29.84 -8.70 -7.92
CA ASP A 185 30.13 -8.94 -6.51
C ASP A 185 30.50 -7.63 -5.79
N ALA A 186 30.66 -7.69 -4.47
CA ALA A 186 30.94 -6.51 -3.65
C ALA A 186 32.26 -5.83 -4.05
N ALA A 187 33.32 -6.60 -4.33
CA ALA A 187 34.63 -6.07 -4.64
C ALA A 187 34.64 -5.37 -6.01
N THR A 188 34.05 -6.01 -7.02
CA THR A 188 33.92 -5.48 -8.37
C THR A 188 33.06 -4.23 -8.38
N TYR A 189 31.92 -4.25 -7.66
CA TYR A 189 31.06 -3.07 -7.50
C TYR A 189 31.85 -1.86 -6.96
N VAL A 190 32.61 -2.05 -5.88
CA VAL A 190 33.41 -0.97 -5.28
C VAL A 190 34.50 -0.49 -6.25
N SER A 191 35.16 -1.40 -6.97
CA SER A 191 36.22 -1.03 -7.91
C SER A 191 35.71 -0.18 -9.09
N LEU A 192 34.50 -0.45 -9.58
CA LEU A 192 33.90 0.24 -10.74
C LEU A 192 33.04 1.45 -10.35
N ALA A 193 32.76 1.64 -9.06
CA ALA A 193 31.91 2.68 -8.51
C ALA A 193 32.23 4.08 -9.05
N GLY A 194 33.51 4.48 -8.99
CA GLY A 194 33.98 5.77 -9.48
C GLY A 194 33.80 5.93 -10.99
N THR A 195 34.08 4.89 -11.76
CA THR A 195 33.91 4.89 -13.22
C THR A 195 32.44 5.05 -13.62
N PHE A 196 31.52 4.38 -12.93
CA PHE A 196 30.09 4.54 -13.19
C PHE A 196 29.62 5.98 -12.89
N ARG A 197 30.04 6.58 -11.78
CA ARG A 197 29.74 7.99 -11.45
C ARG A 197 30.26 8.94 -12.53
N GLN A 198 31.51 8.78 -12.92
CA GLN A 198 32.15 9.61 -13.93
C GLN A 198 31.41 9.53 -15.27
N ARG A 199 31.16 8.30 -15.77
CA ARG A 199 30.44 8.09 -17.04
C ARG A 199 29.03 8.66 -17.03
N LEU A 200 28.32 8.56 -15.90
CA LEU A 200 26.99 9.15 -15.76
C LEU A 200 27.04 10.67 -16.00
N VAL A 201 27.96 11.35 -15.33
CA VAL A 201 28.10 12.82 -15.44
C VAL A 201 28.53 13.20 -16.86
N GLU A 202 29.56 12.55 -17.41
CA GLU A 202 30.11 12.86 -18.74
C GLU A 202 29.10 12.65 -19.87
N ASN A 203 28.31 11.57 -19.83
CA ASN A 203 27.45 11.20 -20.95
C ASN A 203 26.04 11.81 -20.87
N TYR A 204 25.59 12.23 -19.69
CA TYR A 204 24.18 12.62 -19.49
C TYR A 204 23.98 14.01 -18.88
N THR A 205 25.03 14.68 -18.38
CA THR A 205 24.90 16.10 -18.01
C THR A 205 24.78 16.93 -19.30
N PRO A 206 23.72 17.75 -19.48
CA PRO A 206 23.65 18.64 -20.64
C PRO A 206 24.84 19.62 -20.66
N LEU A 207 25.42 19.84 -21.84
CA LEU A 207 26.63 20.67 -22.00
C LEU A 207 26.47 22.09 -21.43
N ASP A 208 25.28 22.69 -21.61
CA ASP A 208 24.97 24.05 -21.16
C ASP A 208 24.22 24.08 -19.81
N TYR A 209 24.33 23.01 -18.99
CA TYR A 209 23.59 22.95 -17.74
C TYR A 209 24.16 23.90 -16.68
N ASP A 210 23.47 25.03 -16.46
CA ASP A 210 23.74 25.93 -15.35
C ASP A 210 22.86 25.57 -14.13
N CYS A 211 23.50 24.98 -13.11
CA CYS A 211 22.85 24.63 -11.85
C CYS A 211 22.30 25.85 -11.10
N ALA A 212 23.02 26.99 -11.11
CA ALA A 212 22.63 28.18 -10.37
C ALA A 212 21.46 28.90 -11.05
N ALA A 213 21.44 28.94 -12.39
CA ALA A 213 20.29 29.41 -13.15
C ALA A 213 19.08 28.49 -12.94
N SER A 214 19.28 27.16 -13.03
CA SER A 214 18.20 26.19 -12.84
C SER A 214 17.54 26.28 -11.46
N ILE A 215 18.33 26.42 -10.38
CA ILE A 215 17.79 26.62 -9.02
C ILE A 215 16.96 27.91 -8.89
N ARG A 216 17.28 28.93 -9.70
CA ARG A 216 16.61 30.24 -9.67
C ARG A 216 15.32 30.25 -10.49
N GLU A 217 15.33 29.59 -11.64
CA GLU A 217 14.28 29.72 -12.68
C GLU A 217 13.28 28.56 -12.66
N ASP A 218 13.72 27.35 -12.32
CA ASP A 218 12.86 26.16 -12.26
C ASP A 218 12.38 25.91 -10.82
N LYS A 219 11.05 25.98 -10.62
CA LYS A 219 10.43 25.80 -9.30
C LYS A 219 10.62 24.40 -8.73
N ASP A 220 10.60 23.35 -9.57
CA ASP A 220 10.80 21.97 -9.13
C ASP A 220 12.26 21.73 -8.71
N VAL A 221 13.22 22.31 -9.45
CA VAL A 221 14.65 22.27 -9.10
C VAL A 221 14.91 23.06 -7.81
N CYS A 222 14.33 24.24 -7.66
CA CYS A 222 14.44 25.05 -6.45
C CYS A 222 13.89 24.31 -5.21
N ALA A 223 12.71 23.69 -5.35
CA ALA A 223 12.11 22.87 -4.30
C ALA A 223 13.00 21.68 -3.93
N THR A 224 13.58 21.01 -4.93
CA THR A 224 14.51 19.89 -4.72
C THR A 224 15.77 20.35 -3.98
N TYR A 225 16.38 21.47 -4.39
CA TYR A 225 17.55 22.04 -3.74
C TYR A 225 17.29 22.40 -2.27
N ARG A 226 16.16 23.06 -1.97
CA ARG A 226 15.75 23.36 -0.59
C ARG A 226 15.53 22.09 0.23
N GLY A 227 14.95 21.06 -0.40
CA GLY A 227 14.82 19.72 0.18
C GLY A 227 16.19 19.14 0.55
N TYR A 228 17.15 19.14 -0.38
CA TYR A 228 18.52 18.67 -0.13
C TYR A 228 19.20 19.40 1.02
N ILE A 229 19.09 20.73 1.10
CA ILE A 229 19.65 21.48 2.24
C ILE A 229 19.06 21.00 3.58
N LYS A 230 17.74 20.82 3.64
CA LYS A 230 17.07 20.32 4.86
C LYS A 230 17.54 18.90 5.20
N PHE A 231 17.64 18.02 4.21
CA PHE A 231 18.08 16.64 4.41
C PHE A 231 19.54 16.55 4.85
N LEU A 232 20.44 17.23 4.13
CA LEU A 232 21.88 17.27 4.40
C LEU A 232 22.20 17.84 5.77
N THR A 233 21.46 18.86 6.23
CA THR A 233 21.64 19.43 7.57
C THR A 233 21.50 18.37 8.66
N LYS A 234 20.52 17.47 8.55
CA LYS A 234 20.35 16.38 9.51
C LYS A 234 21.25 15.18 9.21
N ASP A 235 21.46 14.82 7.94
CA ASP A 235 22.31 13.68 7.57
C ASP A 235 23.77 13.87 7.98
N LEU A 236 24.29 15.09 7.84
CA LEU A 236 25.68 15.43 8.13
C LEU A 236 25.87 16.17 9.45
N GLU A 237 24.85 16.18 10.32
CA GLU A 237 24.89 16.80 11.65
C GLU A 237 26.12 16.35 12.45
N HIS A 238 26.42 15.04 12.41
CA HIS A 238 27.58 14.42 13.07
C HIS A 238 28.95 14.88 12.53
N THR A 239 28.99 15.53 11.37
CA THR A 239 30.23 16.06 10.77
C THR A 239 30.58 17.46 11.27
N PHE A 240 29.67 18.09 12.03
CA PHE A 240 29.89 19.37 12.68
C PHE A 240 30.19 19.17 14.17
N VAL A 241 31.34 19.65 14.62
CA VAL A 241 31.73 19.64 16.04
C VAL A 241 31.81 21.10 16.50
N ASP A 242 31.08 21.46 17.57
CA ASP A 242 31.06 22.81 18.13
C ASP A 242 32.22 23.01 19.13
N ASP A 243 33.45 22.72 18.67
CA ASP A 243 34.71 22.84 19.43
C ASP A 243 35.56 24.06 18.97
N GLY A 244 35.01 24.87 18.06
CA GLY A 244 35.69 26.02 17.46
C GLY A 244 36.53 25.69 16.22
N SER A 245 36.67 24.42 15.82
CA SER A 245 37.44 24.01 14.64
C SER A 245 36.76 24.37 13.31
N VAL A 246 35.43 24.38 13.27
CA VAL A 246 34.62 24.72 12.09
C VAL A 246 33.53 25.73 12.46
N SER A 247 33.44 26.85 11.74
CA SER A 247 32.35 27.81 11.96
C SER A 247 31.03 27.32 11.38
N LYS A 248 29.90 27.66 12.03
CA LYS A 248 28.53 27.37 11.52
C LYS A 248 28.32 27.87 10.09
N ARG A 249 28.93 29.02 9.74
CA ARG A 249 28.90 29.59 8.39
C ARG A 249 29.63 28.69 7.38
N SER A 250 30.85 28.26 7.69
CA SER A 250 31.64 27.37 6.83
C SER A 250 30.93 26.03 6.61
N HIS A 251 30.37 25.45 7.68
CA HIS A 251 29.60 24.22 7.58
C HIS A 251 28.37 24.38 6.67
N LYS A 252 27.59 25.46 6.83
CA LYS A 252 26.46 25.75 5.93
C LYS A 252 26.90 25.89 4.47
N GLN A 253 28.00 26.57 4.19
CA GLN A 253 28.54 26.70 2.84
C GLN A 253 28.95 25.35 2.24
N LYS A 254 29.52 24.44 3.06
CA LYS A 254 29.81 23.07 2.64
C LYS A 254 28.54 22.31 2.25
N LEU A 255 27.48 22.40 3.06
CA LEU A 255 26.18 21.77 2.73
C LEU A 255 25.58 22.34 1.45
N GLU A 256 25.68 23.65 1.22
CA GLU A 256 25.23 24.29 -0.02
C GLU A 256 26.02 23.83 -1.25
N SER A 257 27.34 23.60 -1.11
CA SER A 257 28.18 23.04 -2.17
C SER A 257 27.75 21.61 -2.51
N ILE A 258 27.60 20.76 -1.50
CA ILE A 258 27.15 19.36 -1.66
C ILE A 258 25.78 19.32 -2.34
N ALA A 259 24.83 20.16 -1.89
CA ALA A 259 23.50 20.21 -2.49
C ALA A 259 23.53 20.59 -3.98
N LYS A 260 24.41 21.51 -4.40
CA LYS A 260 24.57 21.87 -5.82
C LYS A 260 25.15 20.71 -6.63
N GLU A 261 26.15 20.01 -6.12
CA GLU A 261 26.69 18.82 -6.77
C GLU A 261 25.64 17.72 -6.91
N MET A 262 24.81 17.51 -5.89
CA MET A 262 23.67 16.59 -5.97
C MET A 262 22.67 16.99 -7.05
N ILE A 263 22.39 18.29 -7.23
CA ILE A 263 21.50 18.77 -8.31
C ILE A 263 22.10 18.44 -9.70
N VAL A 264 23.40 18.68 -9.90
CA VAL A 264 24.08 18.36 -11.17
C VAL A 264 24.02 16.86 -11.46
N ARG A 265 24.41 16.01 -10.49
CA ARG A 265 24.39 14.55 -10.67
C ARG A 265 22.97 14.02 -10.83
N GLY A 266 22.00 14.60 -10.10
CA GLY A 266 20.59 14.26 -10.22
C GLY A 266 20.00 14.62 -11.59
N LYS A 267 20.45 15.73 -12.19
CA LYS A 267 20.09 16.08 -13.58
C LYS A 267 20.62 15.05 -14.57
N ALA A 268 21.91 14.68 -14.46
CA ALA A 268 22.49 13.63 -15.30
C ALA A 268 21.75 12.30 -15.16
N PHE A 269 21.44 11.90 -13.93
CA PHE A 269 20.66 10.69 -13.64
C PHE A 269 19.24 10.72 -14.23
N ALA A 270 18.55 11.86 -14.10
CA ALA A 270 17.22 12.04 -14.69
C ALA A 270 17.25 11.97 -16.22
N GLU A 271 18.24 12.57 -16.87
CA GLU A 271 18.42 12.48 -18.33
C GLU A 271 18.78 11.06 -18.78
N ALA A 272 19.60 10.34 -18.02
CA ALA A 272 19.91 8.94 -18.29
C ALA A 272 18.66 8.07 -18.27
N ILE A 273 17.79 8.24 -17.27
CA ILE A 273 16.55 7.47 -17.21
C ILE A 273 15.60 7.88 -18.34
N ARG A 274 15.46 9.18 -18.61
CA ARG A 274 14.61 9.67 -19.70
C ARG A 274 15.01 9.10 -21.06
N LYS A 275 16.32 8.96 -21.33
CA LYS A 275 16.83 8.42 -22.59
C LYS A 275 16.71 6.90 -22.68
N ASN A 276 17.06 6.18 -21.61
CA ASN A 276 17.18 4.72 -21.64
C ASN A 276 15.90 3.97 -21.27
N TYR A 277 14.93 4.63 -20.62
CA TYR A 277 13.66 4.05 -20.18
C TYR A 277 12.49 4.96 -20.61
N ALA A 278 12.53 5.42 -21.86
CA ALA A 278 11.57 6.38 -22.41
C ALA A 278 10.12 5.85 -22.50
N ASP A 279 9.97 4.53 -22.49
CA ASP A 279 8.72 3.77 -22.54
C ASP A 279 8.16 3.45 -21.14
N HIS A 280 8.84 3.90 -20.07
CA HIS A 280 8.40 3.75 -18.70
C HIS A 280 7.67 4.99 -18.19
N ILE A 281 6.65 4.78 -17.37
CA ILE A 281 5.98 5.85 -16.65
C ILE A 281 6.89 6.28 -15.49
N ARG A 282 7.26 7.56 -15.49
CA ARG A 282 8.20 8.12 -14.52
C ARG A 282 7.51 8.40 -13.19
N LEU A 283 7.81 7.59 -12.18
CA LEU A 283 7.44 7.85 -10.80
C LEU A 283 8.52 8.67 -10.08
N SER A 284 8.17 9.27 -8.94
CA SER A 284 9.07 10.12 -8.16
C SER A 284 8.73 10.08 -6.67
N ILE A 285 9.77 10.10 -5.83
CA ILE A 285 9.65 10.31 -4.38
C ILE A 285 9.53 11.79 -3.99
N HIS A 286 9.97 12.69 -4.87
CA HIS A 286 9.96 14.12 -4.62
C HIS A 286 8.63 14.72 -5.05
N PRO A 287 8.07 15.67 -4.27
CA PRO A 287 6.94 16.48 -4.70
C PRO A 287 7.25 17.18 -6.03
N SER A 288 6.23 17.35 -6.87
CA SER A 288 6.34 18.05 -8.15
C SER A 288 4.99 18.57 -8.63
N ALA A 289 5.02 19.42 -9.66
CA ALA A 289 3.81 19.89 -10.34
C ALA A 289 3.07 18.77 -11.12
N GLY A 290 3.65 17.58 -11.31
CA GLY A 290 3.00 16.45 -12.00
C GLY A 290 3.11 16.44 -13.53
N SER A 291 3.75 17.44 -14.14
CA SER A 291 3.79 17.60 -15.62
C SER A 291 4.73 16.62 -16.36
N THR A 292 5.72 16.05 -15.66
CA THR A 292 6.76 15.19 -16.26
C THR A 292 6.98 13.88 -15.51
N LYS A 293 6.53 13.80 -14.25
CA LYS A 293 6.66 12.65 -13.37
C LYS A 293 5.46 12.60 -12.42
N ILE A 294 5.10 11.40 -11.98
CA ILE A 294 4.06 11.17 -10.98
C ILE A 294 4.73 11.03 -9.62
N SER A 295 4.56 12.03 -8.75
CA SER A 295 5.02 11.94 -7.36
C SER A 295 4.13 10.97 -6.59
N ILE A 296 4.70 9.96 -5.95
CA ILE A 296 3.97 8.95 -5.17
C ILE A 296 4.39 8.95 -3.71
N LYS A 297 3.49 8.49 -2.82
CA LYS A 297 3.85 8.14 -1.45
C LYS A 297 4.52 6.77 -1.47
N VAL A 298 5.80 6.71 -1.13
CA VAL A 298 6.54 5.43 -1.00
C VAL A 298 6.22 4.75 0.33
N LEU A 299 6.05 5.54 1.38
CA LEU A 299 5.59 5.07 2.68
C LEU A 299 4.07 5.25 2.78
N PRO A 300 3.30 4.17 3.04
CA PRO A 300 1.85 4.26 3.20
C PRO A 300 1.50 5.10 4.42
N LEU A 301 0.37 5.83 4.37
CA LEU A 301 -0.14 6.66 5.47
C LEU A 301 0.78 7.81 5.94
N ALA A 302 1.93 8.03 5.28
CA ALA A 302 2.81 9.14 5.63
C ALA A 302 2.09 10.49 5.48
N LEU A 303 2.13 11.29 6.54
CA LEU A 303 1.53 12.63 6.62
C LEU A 303 2.33 13.68 5.82
N HIS A 304 3.64 13.47 5.71
CA HIS A 304 4.56 14.38 5.05
C HIS A 304 5.45 13.61 4.07
N ALA A 305 6.15 14.33 3.19
CA ALA A 305 7.13 13.75 2.30
C ALA A 305 8.32 13.21 3.12
N VAL A 306 8.30 11.90 3.37
CA VAL A 306 9.34 11.14 4.09
C VAL A 306 9.62 9.85 3.33
N THR A 307 10.83 9.33 3.48
CA THR A 307 11.31 8.13 2.78
C THR A 307 11.94 7.17 3.78
N PRO A 308 11.88 5.85 3.54
CA PRO A 308 12.28 4.86 4.55
C PRO A 308 13.77 4.95 4.91
N TRP A 309 14.63 5.39 3.99
CA TRP A 309 16.06 5.58 4.25
C TRP A 309 16.39 6.87 5.04
N HIS A 310 15.38 7.66 5.40
CA HIS A 310 15.50 8.89 6.19
C HIS A 310 14.60 8.91 7.44
N SER A 311 13.98 7.78 7.79
CA SER A 311 13.10 7.65 8.95
C SER A 311 13.14 6.24 9.53
N SER A 312 12.54 6.09 10.71
CA SER A 312 12.23 4.81 11.34
C SER A 312 10.71 4.70 11.50
N PRO A 313 10.08 3.53 11.31
CA PRO A 313 8.67 3.34 11.59
C PRO A 313 8.42 3.04 13.08
N CYS A 314 7.32 3.56 13.60
CA CYS A 314 6.76 3.22 14.91
C CYS A 314 5.31 2.75 14.75
N PHE A 315 4.98 1.58 15.32
CA PHE A 315 3.64 1.01 15.24
C PHE A 315 2.88 1.21 16.55
N THR A 316 1.67 1.74 16.47
CA THR A 316 0.75 1.79 17.61
C THR A 316 0.12 0.43 17.84
N VAL A 317 -0.47 0.22 19.02
CA VAL A 317 -1.17 -1.04 19.34
C VAL A 317 -2.32 -1.29 18.37
N ASP A 318 -3.02 -0.24 17.94
CA ASP A 318 -4.12 -0.31 16.97
C ASP A 318 -3.67 -0.43 15.50
N GLY A 319 -2.37 -0.65 15.24
CA GLY A 319 -1.83 -0.92 13.92
C GLY A 319 -1.52 0.30 13.04
N ARG A 320 -1.68 1.52 13.56
CA ARG A 320 -1.26 2.74 12.84
C ARG A 320 0.26 2.82 12.77
N ILE A 321 0.75 3.48 11.73
CA ILE A 321 2.18 3.66 11.48
C ILE A 321 2.55 5.14 11.58
N GLU A 322 3.49 5.44 12.46
CA GLU A 322 4.14 6.74 12.57
C GLU A 322 5.55 6.64 11.95
N TYR A 323 5.94 7.64 11.16
CA TYR A 323 7.30 7.72 10.62
C TYR A 323 8.00 8.93 11.20
N GLY A 324 9.15 8.69 11.81
CA GLY A 324 9.89 9.73 12.52
C GLY A 324 11.39 9.50 12.47
N LEU A 325 12.12 10.45 13.05
CA LEU A 325 13.56 10.29 13.26
C LEU A 325 13.77 9.34 14.44
N ARG A 326 14.85 8.54 14.39
CA ARG A 326 15.24 7.64 15.49
C ARG A 326 15.23 8.36 16.85
N GLU A 327 15.82 9.55 16.94
CA GLU A 327 15.91 10.33 18.18
C GLU A 327 14.54 10.68 18.78
N VAL A 328 13.50 10.81 17.95
CA VAL A 328 12.15 11.13 18.42
C VAL A 328 11.56 9.94 19.19
N PHE A 329 11.82 8.72 18.72
CA PHE A 329 11.34 7.50 19.36
C PHE A 329 12.26 7.05 20.51
N ASP A 330 13.58 7.25 20.40
CA ASP A 330 14.51 6.97 21.50
C ASP A 330 14.22 7.82 22.75
N ASN A 331 13.61 9.01 22.59
CA ASN A 331 13.21 9.89 23.70
C ASN A 331 11.75 9.69 24.16
N ARG A 332 11.08 8.64 23.70
CA ARG A 332 9.70 8.31 24.10
C ARG A 332 9.70 7.11 25.05
N ASP A 333 9.25 7.33 26.27
CA ASP A 333 9.17 6.26 27.28
C ASP A 333 8.07 5.24 26.98
N ASP A 334 7.08 5.62 26.18
CA ASP A 334 5.92 4.80 25.81
C ASP A 334 6.20 3.84 24.64
N VAL A 335 7.38 3.90 24.01
CA VAL A 335 7.75 3.03 22.89
C VAL A 335 8.96 2.15 23.23
N GLU A 336 9.09 1.04 22.52
CA GLU A 336 10.23 0.13 22.61
C GLU A 336 10.77 -0.21 21.22
N LEU A 337 12.08 -0.49 21.15
CA LEU A 337 12.77 -0.87 19.92
C LEU A 337 12.75 -2.39 19.75
N VAL A 338 12.05 -2.86 18.71
CA VAL A 338 12.00 -4.26 18.33
C VAL A 338 13.21 -4.62 17.47
N HIS A 339 13.80 -5.78 17.76
CA HIS A 339 14.93 -6.32 17.02
C HIS A 339 14.52 -7.54 16.18
N LYS A 340 15.07 -7.65 14.98
CA LYS A 340 14.92 -8.82 14.09
C LYS A 340 16.29 -9.34 13.74
N ASN A 341 16.56 -10.61 14.05
CA ASN A 341 17.87 -11.25 13.88
C ASN A 341 19.02 -10.45 14.52
N GLY A 342 18.81 -9.97 15.76
CA GLY A 342 19.79 -9.19 16.52
C GLY A 342 20.01 -7.75 16.04
N ARG A 343 19.22 -7.25 15.08
CA ARG A 343 19.34 -5.89 14.54
C ARG A 343 18.11 -5.06 14.86
N PRO A 344 18.24 -3.77 15.21
CA PRO A 344 17.13 -2.82 15.28
C PRO A 344 16.25 -2.88 14.02
N TRP A 345 14.93 -3.05 14.19
CA TRP A 345 14.02 -3.28 13.07
C TRP A 345 12.88 -2.25 12.98
N TYR A 346 12.22 -1.93 14.10
CA TYR A 346 11.19 -0.87 14.19
C TYR A 346 10.89 -0.52 15.65
N TYR A 347 10.20 0.59 15.88
CA TYR A 347 9.62 0.92 17.18
C TYR A 347 8.17 0.45 17.28
N ARG A 348 7.70 0.13 18.48
CA ARG A 348 6.27 -0.01 18.76
C ARG A 348 5.90 0.61 20.09
N VAL A 349 4.66 1.05 20.24
CA VAL A 349 4.11 1.46 21.54
C VAL A 349 4.10 0.24 22.48
N LYS A 350 4.59 0.40 23.69
CA LYS A 350 4.61 -0.66 24.73
C LYS A 350 3.17 -1.05 25.09
N SER A 351 2.95 -2.34 25.28
CA SER A 351 1.65 -2.87 25.71
C SER A 351 1.84 -4.23 26.37
N ASP A 352 1.08 -4.49 27.43
CA ASP A 352 1.04 -5.79 28.11
C ASP A 352 0.50 -6.92 27.22
N LEU A 353 -0.16 -6.56 26.11
CA LEU A 353 -0.60 -7.48 25.05
C LEU A 353 0.58 -8.12 24.30
N TYR A 354 1.77 -7.55 24.36
CA TYR A 354 2.98 -8.12 23.75
C TYR A 354 3.82 -8.98 24.72
N THR A 355 3.46 -9.00 26.00
CA THR A 355 4.19 -9.77 27.04
C THR A 355 3.58 -11.15 27.20
N TRP A 356 4.23 -12.19 26.71
CA TRP A 356 3.70 -13.56 26.68
C TRP A 356 4.57 -14.47 27.57
N SER A 357 3.98 -15.54 28.10
CA SER A 357 4.71 -16.49 28.96
C SER A 357 5.78 -17.24 28.19
N GLU A 358 5.46 -17.61 26.94
CA GLU A 358 6.40 -18.21 26.00
C GLU A 358 6.89 -17.16 24.99
N PRO A 359 8.17 -17.20 24.58
CA PRO A 359 8.73 -16.20 23.68
C PRO A 359 8.19 -16.35 22.25
N VAL A 360 7.51 -15.29 21.77
CA VAL A 360 6.97 -15.18 20.41
C VAL A 360 7.52 -13.94 19.70
N GLU A 361 7.66 -14.03 18.38
CA GLU A 361 7.82 -12.86 17.52
C GLU A 361 6.44 -12.33 17.14
N ILE A 362 6.19 -11.04 17.35
CA ILE A 362 4.93 -10.36 16.97
C ILE A 362 5.29 -9.24 16.00
N GLU A 363 4.95 -9.42 14.74
CA GLU A 363 5.37 -8.55 13.65
C GLU A 363 4.16 -7.92 12.92
N PRO A 364 4.12 -6.59 12.73
CA PRO A 364 3.05 -5.93 11.98
C PRO A 364 3.07 -6.32 10.50
N GLN A 365 1.87 -6.49 9.95
CA GLN A 365 1.62 -6.77 8.55
C GLN A 365 1.17 -5.51 7.82
N TYR A 366 1.39 -5.47 6.51
CA TYR A 366 0.87 -4.43 5.63
C TYR A 366 -0.29 -5.00 4.79
N PRO A 367 -1.44 -4.30 4.66
CA PRO A 367 -1.73 -2.98 5.21
C PRO A 367 -2.23 -2.96 6.66
N CYS A 368 -2.66 -4.10 7.21
CA CYS A 368 -3.13 -4.23 8.59
C CYS A 368 -2.85 -5.62 9.16
N GLY A 369 -3.03 -5.77 10.47
CA GLY A 369 -2.89 -7.04 11.18
C GLY A 369 -1.51 -7.29 11.75
N LEU A 370 -1.40 -8.43 12.43
CA LEU A 370 -0.16 -8.91 13.06
C LEU A 370 0.06 -10.37 12.68
N ILE A 371 1.31 -10.73 12.43
CA ILE A 371 1.73 -12.13 12.41
C ILE A 371 2.47 -12.45 13.70
N ILE A 372 2.10 -13.56 14.32
CA ILE A 372 2.66 -14.07 15.56
C ILE A 372 3.28 -15.42 15.24
N ARG A 373 4.57 -15.58 15.56
CA ARG A 373 5.33 -16.81 15.34
C ARG A 373 6.02 -17.24 16.62
N PRO A 374 6.10 -18.55 16.90
CA PRO A 374 6.90 -19.01 18.01
C PRO A 374 8.38 -18.81 17.71
N THR A 375 9.16 -18.43 18.72
CA THR A 375 10.63 -18.35 18.56
C THR A 375 11.29 -19.73 18.65
N GLU A 376 10.59 -20.71 19.21
CA GLU A 376 10.99 -22.11 19.29
C GLU A 376 10.12 -22.99 18.39
N SER A 377 10.73 -23.92 17.65
CA SER A 377 10.08 -24.67 16.56
C SER A 377 8.96 -25.63 16.99
N ASN A 378 8.81 -25.93 18.28
CA ASN A 378 7.86 -26.94 18.75
C ASN A 378 6.71 -26.39 19.61
N MET A 379 6.53 -25.07 19.66
CA MET A 379 5.52 -24.45 20.53
C MET A 379 4.10 -24.84 20.12
N SER A 380 3.36 -25.42 21.06
CA SER A 380 1.95 -25.79 20.86
C SER A 380 1.01 -24.62 21.15
N VAL A 381 -0.13 -24.60 20.46
CA VAL A 381 -1.21 -23.64 20.73
C VAL A 381 -1.77 -23.74 22.16
N THR A 382 -1.52 -24.82 22.89
CA THR A 382 -1.92 -24.96 24.31
C THR A 382 -1.38 -23.84 25.20
N HIS A 383 -0.20 -23.29 24.88
CA HIS A 383 0.46 -22.23 25.65
C HIS A 383 -0.10 -20.83 25.36
N LEU A 384 -0.97 -20.68 24.37
CA LEU A 384 -1.52 -19.39 23.97
C LEU A 384 -2.56 -18.89 24.98
N ASP A 385 -2.39 -17.63 25.39
CA ASP A 385 -3.39 -16.88 26.16
C ASP A 385 -4.44 -16.30 25.20
N MET A 386 -5.61 -16.96 25.15
CA MET A 386 -6.67 -16.58 24.22
C MET A 386 -7.38 -15.28 24.59
N LEU A 387 -7.30 -14.84 25.86
CA LEU A 387 -7.84 -13.54 26.26
C LEU A 387 -6.96 -12.40 25.75
N LYS A 388 -5.62 -12.55 25.84
CA LYS A 388 -4.69 -11.61 25.19
C LYS A 388 -4.85 -11.58 23.68
N ILE A 389 -5.02 -12.74 23.04
CA ILE A 389 -5.30 -12.81 21.59
C ILE A 389 -6.60 -12.07 21.26
N ARG A 390 -7.66 -12.24 22.06
CA ARG A 390 -8.91 -11.50 21.89
C ARG A 390 -8.71 -9.99 21.99
N GLU A 391 -8.06 -9.51 23.04
CA GLU A 391 -7.80 -8.07 23.24
C GLU A 391 -6.91 -7.50 22.13
N LEU A 392 -5.89 -8.24 21.70
CA LEU A 392 -5.03 -7.82 20.61
C LEU A 392 -5.76 -7.79 19.26
N ALA A 393 -6.69 -8.71 19.00
CA ALA A 393 -7.51 -8.71 17.80
C ALA A 393 -8.48 -7.52 17.75
N GLN A 394 -9.00 -7.07 18.91
CA GLN A 394 -9.81 -5.84 18.99
C GLN A 394 -8.98 -4.60 18.60
N GLU A 395 -7.71 -4.58 18.97
CA GLU A 395 -6.83 -3.48 18.63
C GLU A 395 -6.38 -3.51 17.16
N ASN A 396 -5.85 -4.65 16.71
CA ASN A 396 -5.21 -4.80 15.40
C ASN A 396 -5.52 -6.16 14.76
N SER A 397 -6.60 -6.19 13.98
CA SER A 397 -7.07 -7.36 13.23
C SER A 397 -6.59 -7.33 11.76
N PRO A 398 -6.36 -8.49 11.11
CA PRO A 398 -6.42 -9.83 11.67
C PRO A 398 -5.12 -10.24 12.38
N LEU A 399 -5.22 -11.21 13.29
CA LEU A 399 -4.08 -11.91 13.87
C LEU A 399 -3.82 -13.21 13.12
N ILE A 400 -2.61 -13.39 12.60
CA ILE A 400 -2.15 -14.64 11.98
C ILE A 400 -1.18 -15.32 12.94
N LEU A 401 -1.53 -16.49 13.46
CA LEU A 401 -0.65 -17.33 14.25
C LEU A 401 -0.11 -18.43 13.34
N ARG A 402 1.19 -18.35 13.04
CA ARG A 402 1.85 -19.21 12.05
C ARG A 402 3.02 -19.97 12.68
N GLY A 403 3.11 -21.25 12.36
CA GLY A 403 4.19 -22.13 12.82
C GLY A 403 3.98 -22.75 14.22
N PHE A 404 2.78 -22.65 14.79
CA PHE A 404 2.43 -23.35 16.03
C PHE A 404 1.99 -24.79 15.76
N ASN A 405 2.25 -25.68 16.72
CA ASN A 405 1.80 -27.07 16.69
C ASN A 405 0.37 -27.23 17.22
N ASP A 406 -0.25 -28.38 16.91
CA ASP A 406 -1.59 -28.81 17.36
C ASP A 406 -2.77 -27.92 16.88
N THR A 407 -2.52 -27.01 15.94
CA THR A 407 -3.51 -26.10 15.35
C THR A 407 -4.65 -26.80 14.59
N ARG A 408 -4.47 -28.09 14.26
CA ARG A 408 -5.44 -28.91 13.53
C ARG A 408 -6.25 -29.85 14.43
N ASP A 409 -5.88 -29.97 15.70
CA ASP A 409 -6.63 -30.76 16.67
C ASP A 409 -8.00 -30.12 16.90
N ARG A 410 -9.06 -30.90 16.71
CA ARG A 410 -10.44 -30.39 16.72
C ARG A 410 -10.88 -29.97 18.11
N ASP A 411 -10.55 -30.77 19.12
CA ASP A 411 -11.03 -30.57 20.50
C ASP A 411 -10.26 -29.42 21.15
N LEU A 412 -8.96 -29.34 20.88
CA LEU A 412 -8.13 -28.23 21.32
C LEU A 412 -8.54 -26.91 20.66
N TYR A 413 -8.85 -26.92 19.36
CA TYR A 413 -9.35 -25.75 18.65
C TYR A 413 -10.66 -25.23 19.25
N LEU A 414 -11.60 -26.13 19.57
CA LEU A 414 -12.84 -25.76 20.25
C LEU A 414 -12.58 -25.21 21.65
N LYS A 415 -11.76 -25.90 22.44
CA LYS A 415 -11.38 -25.45 23.79
C LYS A 415 -10.73 -24.05 23.76
N LYS A 416 -9.84 -23.79 22.81
CA LYS A 416 -9.20 -22.47 22.66
C LYS A 416 -10.18 -21.39 22.22
N ALA A 417 -11.21 -21.73 21.46
CA ALA A 417 -12.32 -20.81 21.20
C ALA A 417 -13.14 -20.51 22.48
N GLU A 418 -13.36 -21.51 23.34
CA GLU A 418 -14.01 -21.33 24.67
C GLU A 418 -13.17 -20.48 25.64
N GLU A 419 -11.84 -20.61 25.59
CA GLU A 419 -10.92 -19.75 26.34
C GLU A 419 -10.95 -18.29 25.83
N MET A 420 -11.18 -18.07 24.53
CA MET A 420 -11.28 -16.75 23.90
C MET A 420 -12.62 -16.04 24.19
N GLY A 421 -13.69 -16.81 24.39
CA GLY A 421 -15.04 -16.30 24.56
C GLY A 421 -16.06 -17.41 24.40
N THR A 422 -17.32 -17.07 24.17
CA THR A 422 -18.40 -18.03 23.99
C THR A 422 -18.52 -18.42 22.52
N PRO A 423 -18.25 -19.69 22.13
CA PRO A 423 -18.45 -20.14 20.77
C PRO A 423 -19.94 -20.09 20.40
N MET A 424 -20.25 -19.52 19.24
CA MET A 424 -21.62 -19.36 18.78
C MET A 424 -22.02 -20.44 17.76
N PRO A 425 -23.14 -21.14 17.98
CA PRO A 425 -23.54 -22.24 17.13
C PRO A 425 -24.01 -21.82 15.74
N TRP A 426 -23.74 -22.71 14.80
CA TRP A 426 -24.43 -22.84 13.53
C TRP A 426 -25.57 -23.85 13.66
N LYS A 427 -26.47 -23.90 12.67
CA LYS A 427 -27.52 -24.93 12.60
C LYS A 427 -26.96 -26.38 12.64
N PHE A 428 -25.69 -26.57 12.26
CA PHE A 428 -25.01 -27.87 12.14
C PHE A 428 -23.87 -28.08 13.16
N GLY A 429 -23.76 -27.23 14.19
CA GLY A 429 -22.75 -27.35 15.26
C GLY A 429 -21.88 -26.10 15.44
N LEU A 430 -20.81 -26.18 16.23
CA LEU A 430 -19.93 -25.04 16.54
C LEU A 430 -18.85 -24.79 15.49
N ILE A 431 -18.42 -25.85 14.78
CA ILE A 431 -17.36 -25.79 13.78
C ILE A 431 -17.99 -25.90 12.39
N LEU A 432 -17.80 -24.86 11.57
CA LEU A 432 -18.08 -24.90 10.15
C LEU A 432 -16.84 -25.40 9.40
N GLU A 433 -16.98 -26.43 8.58
CA GLU A 433 -15.95 -26.79 7.59
C GLU A 433 -16.23 -26.03 6.28
N VAL A 434 -15.23 -25.30 5.81
CA VAL A 434 -15.25 -24.54 4.56
C VAL A 434 -14.40 -25.31 3.56
N LYS A 435 -15.06 -26.05 2.67
CA LYS A 435 -14.43 -26.90 1.64
C LYS A 435 -15.07 -26.61 0.29
N ASP A 436 -14.32 -26.84 -0.80
CA ASP A 436 -14.88 -26.90 -2.14
C ASP A 436 -15.67 -28.22 -2.29
N HIS A 437 -17.01 -28.15 -2.30
CA HIS A 437 -17.88 -29.30 -2.49
C HIS A 437 -18.50 -29.35 -3.92
N GLY A 438 -18.04 -28.51 -4.85
CA GLY A 438 -18.65 -28.44 -6.18
C GLY A 438 -20.09 -27.90 -6.15
N SER A 439 -21.01 -28.51 -6.92
CA SER A 439 -22.35 -27.96 -7.20
C SER A 439 -23.46 -28.30 -6.19
N GLU A 440 -23.19 -29.07 -5.12
CA GLU A 440 -24.20 -29.40 -4.11
C GLU A 440 -24.24 -28.32 -3.02
N SER A 441 -25.10 -27.29 -3.21
CA SER A 441 -25.07 -26.11 -2.33
C SER A 441 -25.85 -26.22 -1.02
N GLN A 442 -26.77 -27.17 -0.84
CA GLN A 442 -27.64 -27.32 0.38
C GLN A 442 -28.15 -26.00 1.02
N GLY A 443 -28.27 -24.91 0.28
CA GLY A 443 -28.64 -23.58 0.79
C GLY A 443 -27.51 -22.74 1.44
N LEU A 444 -26.23 -23.16 1.35
CA LEU A 444 -25.03 -22.42 1.77
C LEU A 444 -24.30 -21.83 0.55
N ASN A 445 -25.03 -21.03 -0.24
CA ASN A 445 -24.55 -20.42 -1.50
C ASN A 445 -23.23 -19.63 -1.35
N ASN A 446 -22.97 -19.10 -0.16
CA ASN A 446 -21.82 -18.25 0.16
C ASN A 446 -20.57 -19.03 0.66
N VAL A 447 -20.62 -20.35 0.84
CA VAL A 447 -19.43 -21.10 1.32
C VAL A 447 -18.77 -21.87 0.17
N LEU A 448 -19.54 -22.23 -0.86
CA LEU A 448 -19.17 -23.25 -1.85
C LEU A 448 -18.96 -22.74 -3.27
N SER A 449 -19.27 -21.48 -3.56
CA SER A 449 -19.00 -20.88 -4.88
C SER A 449 -17.51 -20.87 -5.19
N ALA A 450 -17.08 -21.03 -6.44
CA ALA A 450 -15.72 -20.72 -6.88
C ALA A 450 -15.55 -19.24 -7.29
N GLU A 451 -16.66 -18.50 -7.36
CA GLU A 451 -16.71 -17.08 -7.69
C GLU A 451 -16.10 -16.22 -6.57
N TRP A 452 -15.72 -15.01 -6.96
CA TRP A 452 -15.38 -13.96 -6.01
C TRP A 452 -16.61 -13.61 -5.17
N MET A 453 -16.45 -13.64 -3.85
CA MET A 453 -17.53 -13.31 -2.93
C MET A 453 -17.64 -11.81 -2.68
N PRO A 454 -18.83 -11.28 -2.36
CA PRO A 454 -18.96 -9.89 -1.96
C PRO A 454 -18.32 -9.67 -0.59
N PHE A 455 -17.70 -8.50 -0.38
CA PHE A 455 -17.31 -8.09 0.96
C PHE A 455 -18.50 -7.99 1.90
N HIS A 456 -18.38 -8.59 3.08
CA HIS A 456 -19.43 -8.60 4.10
C HIS A 456 -18.83 -8.76 5.49
N TYR A 457 -19.69 -8.70 6.51
CA TYR A 457 -19.40 -9.20 7.84
C TYR A 457 -20.27 -10.42 8.13
N ASP A 458 -19.75 -11.34 8.94
CA ASP A 458 -20.51 -12.54 9.31
C ASP A 458 -21.69 -12.17 10.21
N GLY A 459 -22.81 -12.88 10.05
CA GLY A 459 -23.97 -12.76 10.92
C GLY A 459 -24.96 -11.64 10.57
N LEU A 460 -24.77 -10.91 9.46
CA LEU A 460 -25.74 -9.94 8.93
C LEU A 460 -27.19 -10.47 8.95
N PHE A 461 -27.41 -11.69 8.45
CA PHE A 461 -28.72 -12.34 8.39
C PHE A 461 -29.06 -13.19 9.62
N LYS A 462 -28.22 -13.21 10.67
CA LYS A 462 -28.57 -13.82 11.95
C LYS A 462 -29.38 -12.82 12.76
N VAL A 463 -30.70 -12.84 12.61
CA VAL A 463 -31.58 -11.82 13.20
C VAL A 463 -32.40 -12.34 14.38
N LYS A 464 -32.72 -11.43 15.32
CA LYS A 464 -33.76 -11.62 16.35
C LYS A 464 -34.82 -10.54 16.23
N LYS A 465 -36.03 -10.84 16.70
CA LYS A 465 -37.10 -9.85 16.85
C LYS A 465 -37.02 -9.21 18.23
N GLU A 466 -37.01 -7.88 18.28
CA GLU A 466 -37.05 -7.10 19.52
C GLU A 466 -38.16 -6.05 19.44
N ILE A 467 -38.57 -5.51 20.60
CA ILE A 467 -39.49 -4.39 20.68
C ILE A 467 -38.67 -3.13 20.94
N ASP A 468 -38.78 -2.13 20.06
CA ASP A 468 -38.10 -0.85 20.22
C ASP A 468 -38.75 0.04 21.30
N ALA A 469 -38.16 1.22 21.54
CA ALA A 469 -38.64 2.17 22.54
C ALA A 469 -40.07 2.71 22.26
N ASP A 470 -40.53 2.61 21.02
CA ASP A 470 -41.85 3.05 20.57
C ASP A 470 -42.88 1.88 20.56
N GLY A 471 -42.47 0.70 21.02
CA GLY A 471 -43.34 -0.48 21.12
C GLY A 471 -43.51 -1.24 19.80
N LYS A 472 -42.68 -0.98 18.78
CA LYS A 472 -42.73 -1.63 17.47
C LYS A 472 -41.77 -2.82 17.42
N GLU A 473 -42.20 -3.90 16.79
CA GLU A 473 -41.34 -5.05 16.51
C GLU A 473 -40.30 -4.68 15.44
N VAL A 474 -39.02 -4.73 15.82
CA VAL A 474 -37.86 -4.47 14.97
C VAL A 474 -37.01 -5.74 14.83
N THR A 475 -36.37 -5.90 13.68
CA THR A 475 -35.48 -7.02 13.40
C THR A 475 -34.04 -6.55 13.61
N VAL A 476 -33.33 -7.18 14.55
CA VAL A 476 -31.97 -6.79 14.96
C VAL A 476 -30.98 -7.87 14.56
N SER A 477 -29.93 -7.50 13.83
CA SER A 477 -28.83 -8.40 13.49
C SER A 477 -27.99 -8.72 14.72
N CYS A 478 -27.57 -9.99 14.86
CA CYS A 478 -26.78 -10.52 15.96
C CYS A 478 -25.47 -11.14 15.42
N PRO A 479 -24.56 -10.31 14.89
CA PRO A 479 -23.28 -10.77 14.37
C PRO A 479 -22.34 -11.28 15.48
N PRO A 480 -21.48 -12.28 15.21
CA PRO A 480 -20.33 -12.57 16.09
C PRO A 480 -19.40 -11.37 16.19
N LYS A 481 -18.69 -11.26 17.31
CA LYS A 481 -17.57 -10.31 17.40
C LYS A 481 -16.32 -10.84 16.74
N PHE A 482 -16.08 -12.16 16.73
CA PHE A 482 -14.87 -12.73 16.12
C PHE A 482 -15.14 -13.91 15.20
N GLN A 483 -14.29 -14.00 14.19
CA GLN A 483 -14.09 -15.19 13.37
C GLN A 483 -12.76 -15.80 13.77
N PHE A 484 -12.78 -17.08 14.13
CA PHE A 484 -11.58 -17.84 14.40
C PHE A 484 -11.49 -18.94 13.35
N PHE A 485 -10.39 -18.99 12.61
CA PHE A 485 -10.16 -19.92 11.51
C PHE A 485 -8.94 -20.82 11.77
N THR A 486 -8.96 -22.03 11.22
CA THR A 486 -7.77 -22.88 11.10
C THR A 486 -7.61 -23.43 9.67
N GLY A 487 -6.40 -23.33 9.12
CA GLY A 487 -6.01 -23.90 7.83
C GLY A 487 -5.71 -25.38 7.94
N MET A 488 -6.58 -26.25 7.41
CA MET A 488 -6.44 -27.70 7.56
C MET A 488 -5.60 -28.35 6.47
N THR A 489 -5.50 -27.72 5.30
CA THR A 489 -4.77 -28.22 4.14
C THR A 489 -3.91 -27.12 3.52
N PRO A 490 -2.84 -27.48 2.79
CA PRO A 490 -2.10 -26.52 1.98
C PRO A 490 -3.03 -25.81 0.99
N SER A 491 -3.06 -24.49 1.02
CA SER A 491 -3.81 -23.71 0.04
C SER A 491 -2.87 -23.22 -1.08
N PRO A 492 -3.34 -23.14 -2.33
CA PRO A 492 -2.58 -22.49 -3.39
C PRO A 492 -2.21 -21.05 -3.00
N LYS A 493 -0.95 -20.66 -3.27
CA LYS A 493 -0.44 -19.32 -2.93
C LYS A 493 -0.89 -18.20 -3.87
N ASP A 494 -1.56 -18.54 -4.96
CA ASP A 494 -1.88 -17.64 -6.08
C ASP A 494 -3.39 -17.49 -6.33
N THR A 495 -4.24 -18.14 -5.55
CA THR A 495 -5.69 -18.09 -5.76
C THR A 495 -6.49 -18.32 -4.48
N GLY A 496 -7.76 -17.90 -4.47
CA GLY A 496 -8.67 -18.11 -3.34
C GLY A 496 -8.29 -17.41 -2.04
N PHE A 497 -7.56 -16.30 -2.10
CA PHE A 497 -7.19 -15.54 -0.91
C PHE A 497 -8.41 -15.20 -0.05
N THR A 498 -8.26 -15.27 1.27
CA THR A 498 -9.20 -14.61 2.18
C THR A 498 -8.73 -13.17 2.35
N LEU A 499 -9.62 -12.21 2.11
CA LEU A 499 -9.29 -10.80 2.19
C LEU A 499 -9.94 -10.19 3.42
N PHE A 500 -9.22 -9.28 4.07
CA PHE A 500 -9.71 -8.52 5.21
C PHE A 500 -9.43 -7.03 5.02
N SER A 501 -10.44 -6.20 5.15
CA SER A 501 -10.36 -4.75 4.97
C SER A 501 -10.73 -4.05 6.27
N ALA A 502 -9.74 -3.35 6.86
CA ALA A 502 -9.90 -2.69 8.15
C ALA A 502 -10.61 -1.35 8.02
N SER A 503 -11.65 -1.13 8.84
CA SER A 503 -12.47 0.09 8.77
C SER A 503 -11.67 1.38 8.87
N HIS A 504 -10.65 1.43 9.75
CA HIS A 504 -9.83 2.63 9.93
C HIS A 504 -9.04 3.03 8.68
N LEU A 505 -8.65 2.06 7.83
CA LEU A 505 -7.98 2.34 6.55
C LEU A 505 -8.97 2.84 5.50
N ILE A 506 -10.21 2.34 5.49
CA ILE A 506 -11.28 2.86 4.62
C ILE A 506 -11.46 4.35 4.89
N TRP A 507 -11.56 4.74 6.16
CA TRP A 507 -11.71 6.15 6.57
C TRP A 507 -10.53 7.01 6.16
N HIS A 508 -9.31 6.48 6.25
CA HIS A 508 -8.11 7.20 5.85
C HIS A 508 -8.08 7.50 4.34
N TYR A 509 -8.55 6.57 3.52
CA TYR A 509 -8.51 6.68 2.06
C TYR A 509 -9.82 7.19 1.45
N LEU A 510 -10.74 7.72 2.25
CA LEU A 510 -11.96 8.36 1.74
C LEU A 510 -11.61 9.44 0.70
N PRO A 511 -12.31 9.48 -0.43
CA PRO A 511 -12.24 10.61 -1.36
C PRO A 511 -12.65 11.92 -0.66
N GLN A 512 -12.10 13.05 -1.09
CA GLN A 512 -12.28 14.36 -0.44
C GLN A 512 -13.74 14.83 -0.34
N ASN A 513 -14.65 14.29 -1.17
CA ASN A 513 -16.07 14.62 -1.17
C ASN A 513 -16.89 13.84 -0.13
N TYR A 514 -16.27 12.89 0.59
CA TYR A 514 -16.91 12.13 1.66
C TYR A 514 -16.16 12.32 2.98
N THR A 515 -16.92 12.45 4.08
CA THR A 515 -16.36 12.40 5.43
C THR A 515 -17.00 11.28 6.24
N LEU A 516 -16.27 10.79 7.24
CA LEU A 516 -16.78 9.78 8.15
C LEU A 516 -18.05 10.28 8.87
N GLU A 517 -18.11 11.55 9.27
CA GLU A 517 -19.26 12.13 9.98
C GLU A 517 -20.51 12.17 9.11
N GLN A 518 -20.35 12.27 7.79
CA GLN A 518 -21.46 12.16 6.84
C GLN A 518 -21.92 10.71 6.72
N LEU A 519 -20.99 9.78 6.48
CA LEU A 519 -21.29 8.35 6.32
C LEU A 519 -21.89 7.74 7.60
N ALA A 520 -21.47 8.18 8.78
CA ALA A 520 -21.98 7.69 10.07
C ALA A 520 -23.44 8.07 10.35
N LYS A 521 -24.03 8.99 9.58
CA LYS A 521 -25.45 9.34 9.66
C LYS A 521 -26.32 8.52 8.70
N LEU A 522 -25.69 7.73 7.83
CA LEU A 522 -26.40 6.97 6.81
C LEU A 522 -26.77 5.60 7.35
N SER A 523 -27.92 5.13 6.88
CA SER A 523 -28.37 3.76 7.03
C SER A 523 -28.53 3.11 5.66
N TRP A 524 -28.62 1.79 5.63
CA TRP A 524 -28.74 1.03 4.40
C TRP A 524 -29.73 -0.12 4.54
N THR A 525 -30.20 -0.59 3.39
CA THR A 525 -31.07 -1.75 3.26
C THR A 525 -30.36 -2.84 2.51
N VAL A 526 -30.52 -4.08 2.98
CA VAL A 526 -30.12 -5.30 2.26
C VAL A 526 -31.34 -6.12 1.91
N ARG A 527 -31.34 -6.69 0.71
CA ARG A 527 -32.38 -7.60 0.22
C ARG A 527 -31.76 -8.78 -0.52
N THR A 528 -32.15 -9.99 -0.15
CA THR A 528 -31.78 -11.21 -0.88
C THR A 528 -32.94 -12.17 -0.92
N VAL A 529 -32.98 -13.03 -1.95
CA VAL A 529 -33.95 -14.14 -2.04
C VAL A 529 -33.50 -15.35 -1.20
N SER A 530 -32.22 -15.41 -0.82
CA SER A 530 -31.71 -16.34 0.18
C SER A 530 -32.22 -15.99 1.60
N PHE A 531 -31.99 -16.90 2.56
CA PHE A 531 -32.28 -16.68 3.99
C PHE A 531 -33.73 -16.24 4.27
N ASP A 532 -34.71 -17.00 3.77
CA ASP A 532 -36.13 -16.73 3.96
C ASP A 532 -36.59 -15.38 3.38
N GLU A 533 -36.10 -15.02 2.17
CA GLU A 533 -36.38 -13.76 1.49
C GLU A 533 -36.04 -12.51 2.34
N ALA A 534 -34.90 -12.56 3.02
CA ALA A 534 -34.50 -11.53 3.99
C ALA A 534 -34.48 -10.12 3.38
N LYS A 535 -35.24 -9.22 4.00
CA LYS A 535 -35.14 -7.77 3.83
C LYS A 535 -34.88 -7.14 5.19
N ILE A 536 -33.73 -6.52 5.36
CA ILE A 536 -33.38 -5.78 6.58
C ILE A 536 -33.16 -4.32 6.19
N THR A 537 -33.88 -3.43 6.84
CA THR A 537 -33.82 -1.98 6.62
C THR A 537 -33.18 -1.29 7.82
N ASP A 538 -32.79 -0.03 7.63
CA ASP A 538 -32.39 0.86 8.72
C ASP A 538 -31.13 0.37 9.47
N LEU A 539 -30.29 -0.42 8.78
CA LEU A 539 -28.99 -0.85 9.29
C LEU A 539 -28.05 0.36 9.29
N PRO A 540 -27.39 0.69 10.42
CA PRO A 540 -26.38 1.74 10.43
C PRO A 540 -25.23 1.38 9.50
N LEU A 541 -24.76 2.34 8.69
CA LEU A 541 -23.59 2.13 7.83
C LEU A 541 -22.29 2.11 8.65
N VAL A 542 -22.26 2.86 9.75
CA VAL A 542 -21.13 2.92 10.68
C VAL A 542 -21.62 2.64 12.09
N GLU A 543 -20.99 1.70 12.77
CA GLU A 543 -21.25 1.38 14.17
C GLU A 543 -19.99 1.60 15.02
N PRO A 544 -20.13 2.02 16.29
CA PRO A 544 -19.01 2.06 17.21
C PRO A 544 -18.57 0.64 17.55
N HIS A 545 -17.25 0.41 17.56
CA HIS A 545 -16.69 -0.83 18.04
C HIS A 545 -17.05 -1.07 19.52
N PHE A 546 -17.44 -2.30 19.87
CA PHE A 546 -17.95 -2.62 21.21
C PHE A 546 -16.92 -2.42 22.34
N ALA A 547 -15.63 -2.51 22.07
CA ALA A 547 -14.58 -2.40 23.10
C ALA A 547 -14.09 -0.96 23.32
N HIS A 548 -13.92 -0.20 22.24
CA HIS A 548 -13.20 1.08 22.26
C HIS A 548 -13.91 2.20 21.48
N ASN A 549 -15.14 1.96 20.99
CA ASN A 549 -15.98 2.93 20.28
C ASN A 549 -15.38 3.53 18.99
N ARG A 550 -14.35 2.91 18.41
CA ARG A 550 -13.82 3.37 17.10
C ARG A 550 -14.86 3.06 16.01
N PRO A 551 -15.04 3.94 15.03
CA PRO A 551 -16.04 3.78 13.97
C PRO A 551 -15.70 2.60 13.04
N CYS A 552 -16.66 1.69 12.86
CA CYS A 552 -16.52 0.49 12.05
C CYS A 552 -17.54 0.46 10.91
N LEU A 553 -17.11 0.13 9.69
CA LEU A 553 -18.02 -0.01 8.55
C LEU A 553 -18.84 -1.29 8.74
N ARG A 554 -20.16 -1.18 8.66
CA ARG A 554 -21.10 -2.30 8.72
C ARG A 554 -21.88 -2.32 7.42
N TYR A 555 -21.44 -3.16 6.49
CA TYR A 555 -21.90 -3.10 5.11
C TYR A 555 -21.97 -4.49 4.48
N HIS A 556 -22.56 -4.58 3.28
CA HIS A 556 -22.44 -5.72 2.38
C HIS A 556 -22.28 -5.17 0.97
N GLU A 557 -21.26 -5.63 0.25
CA GLU A 557 -21.05 -5.24 -1.15
C GLU A 557 -22.23 -5.74 -2.01
N PRO A 558 -22.80 -4.91 -2.90
CA PRO A 558 -23.83 -5.36 -3.84
C PRO A 558 -23.33 -6.54 -4.68
N TRP A 559 -24.10 -7.62 -4.64
CA TRP A 559 -23.85 -8.85 -5.40
C TRP A 559 -25.06 -9.16 -6.28
N PRO A 560 -25.34 -8.30 -7.28
CA PRO A 560 -26.47 -8.47 -8.17
C PRO A 560 -26.26 -9.65 -9.12
N GLN A 561 -27.30 -10.03 -9.87
CA GLN A 561 -27.28 -11.23 -10.70
C GLN A 561 -26.19 -11.21 -11.78
N GLU A 562 -25.78 -10.03 -12.26
CA GLU A 562 -24.67 -9.89 -13.21
C GLU A 562 -23.29 -10.23 -12.61
N LYS A 563 -23.15 -10.27 -11.28
CA LYS A 563 -21.91 -10.63 -10.57
C LYS A 563 -21.90 -12.08 -10.07
N THR A 564 -23.02 -12.81 -10.10
CA THR A 564 -23.08 -14.18 -9.54
C THR A 564 -24.10 -15.08 -10.22
N ALA A 565 -23.76 -16.36 -10.32
CA ALA A 565 -24.71 -17.42 -10.69
C ALA A 565 -25.65 -17.83 -9.54
N PHE A 566 -25.42 -17.35 -8.31
CA PHE A 566 -26.21 -17.66 -7.13
C PHE A 566 -27.31 -16.61 -6.88
N ASP A 567 -27.99 -16.72 -5.74
CA ASP A 567 -29.00 -15.77 -5.30
C ASP A 567 -28.39 -14.37 -5.11
N PRO A 568 -28.96 -13.34 -5.75
CA PRO A 568 -28.42 -12.00 -5.68
C PRO A 568 -28.69 -11.33 -4.33
N THR A 569 -27.77 -10.45 -3.93
CA THR A 569 -27.91 -9.56 -2.77
C THR A 569 -27.88 -8.12 -3.23
N TYR A 570 -28.99 -7.42 -3.05
CA TYR A 570 -29.17 -6.01 -3.41
C TYR A 570 -28.99 -5.13 -2.18
N VAL A 571 -28.25 -4.03 -2.36
CA VAL A 571 -27.92 -3.08 -1.30
C VAL A 571 -28.21 -1.66 -1.75
N THR A 572 -28.86 -0.89 -0.88
CA THR A 572 -29.23 0.51 -1.13
C THR A 572 -28.95 1.34 0.12
N ILE A 573 -28.19 2.43 -0.02
CA ILE A 573 -28.08 3.47 1.00
C ILE A 573 -29.37 4.27 1.04
N GLN A 574 -29.98 4.39 2.22
CA GLN A 574 -31.29 5.00 2.41
C GLN A 574 -31.20 6.54 2.39
N ASP A 575 -32.33 7.17 2.05
CA ASP A 575 -32.54 8.62 2.13
C ASP A 575 -31.52 9.51 1.39
N VAL A 576 -30.84 8.95 0.39
CA VAL A 576 -29.88 9.67 -0.45
C VAL A 576 -30.09 9.36 -1.94
N PRO A 577 -30.01 10.36 -2.83
CA PRO A 577 -30.18 10.14 -4.28
C PRO A 577 -28.98 9.45 -4.94
N ASN A 578 -27.80 9.50 -4.32
CA ASN A 578 -26.54 9.00 -4.85
C ASN A 578 -26.08 7.68 -4.22
N SER A 579 -27.03 6.84 -3.78
CA SER A 579 -26.77 5.52 -3.17
C SER A 579 -25.77 4.67 -3.97
N ALA A 580 -25.93 4.59 -5.30
CA ALA A 580 -25.06 3.80 -6.17
C ALA A 580 -23.59 4.30 -6.18
N GLU A 581 -23.37 5.62 -6.17
CA GLU A 581 -22.01 6.19 -6.09
C GLU A 581 -21.36 5.89 -4.75
N ILE A 582 -22.11 5.95 -3.64
CA ILE A 582 -21.60 5.61 -2.31
C ILE A 582 -21.21 4.13 -2.26
N CYS A 583 -22.07 3.23 -2.75
CA CYS A 583 -21.74 1.80 -2.85
C CYS A 583 -20.46 1.58 -3.68
N GLN A 584 -20.38 2.16 -4.89
CA GLN A 584 -19.21 2.02 -5.75
C GLN A 584 -17.93 2.54 -5.09
N MET A 585 -18.02 3.65 -4.34
CA MET A 585 -16.91 4.22 -3.58
C MET A 585 -16.45 3.26 -2.47
N LEU A 586 -17.37 2.74 -1.66
CA LEU A 586 -17.06 1.79 -0.59
C LEU A 586 -16.49 0.48 -1.15
N ASP A 587 -17.09 -0.07 -2.19
CA ASP A 587 -16.63 -1.28 -2.88
C ASP A 587 -15.20 -1.09 -3.40
N SER A 588 -14.92 0.07 -4.02
CA SER A 588 -13.58 0.38 -4.51
C SER A 588 -12.55 0.52 -3.39
N LEU A 589 -12.93 1.00 -2.20
CA LEU A 589 -12.03 1.08 -1.05
C LEU A 589 -11.82 -0.28 -0.39
N LEU A 590 -12.88 -1.10 -0.30
CA LEU A 590 -12.81 -2.45 0.23
C LEU A 590 -11.86 -3.35 -0.56
N HIS A 591 -11.74 -3.15 -1.86
CA HIS A 591 -10.80 -3.86 -2.74
C HIS A 591 -9.43 -3.19 -2.88
N ASP A 592 -9.22 -1.99 -2.35
CA ASP A 592 -7.97 -1.27 -2.51
C ASP A 592 -6.83 -2.01 -1.80
N ARG A 593 -5.72 -2.31 -2.50
CA ARG A 593 -4.54 -3.00 -1.94
C ARG A 593 -3.89 -2.26 -0.77
N ARG A 594 -4.25 -1.00 -0.51
CA ARG A 594 -3.81 -0.21 0.64
C ARG A 594 -4.72 -0.37 1.87
N VAL A 595 -5.85 -1.04 1.70
CA VAL A 595 -6.89 -1.28 2.72
C VAL A 595 -7.02 -2.79 2.97
N ALA A 596 -7.11 -3.58 1.90
CA ALA A 596 -7.31 -5.02 1.94
C ALA A 596 -6.00 -5.76 2.18
N TYR A 597 -5.93 -6.51 3.28
CA TYR A 597 -4.94 -7.56 3.47
C TYR A 597 -5.36 -8.82 2.73
N TRP A 598 -4.45 -9.38 1.93
CA TRP A 598 -4.67 -10.58 1.14
C TRP A 598 -3.97 -11.75 1.82
N HIS A 599 -4.74 -12.59 2.51
CA HIS A 599 -4.19 -13.71 3.25
C HIS A 599 -3.99 -14.93 2.35
N SER A 600 -2.72 -15.33 2.21
CA SER A 600 -2.33 -16.63 1.67
C SER A 600 -2.18 -17.62 2.83
N TRP A 601 -3.06 -18.61 2.85
CA TRP A 601 -3.11 -19.65 3.87
C TRP A 601 -1.90 -20.58 3.78
N GLU A 602 -1.27 -20.83 4.92
CA GLU A 602 -0.39 -21.97 5.13
C GLU A 602 -1.11 -23.04 5.96
N GLU A 603 -0.70 -24.30 5.77
CA GLU A 603 -1.25 -25.39 6.56
C GLU A 603 -0.92 -25.17 8.05
N GLY A 604 -1.94 -25.29 8.90
CA GLY A 604 -1.82 -25.05 10.33
C GLY A 604 -1.93 -23.60 10.76
N ASP A 605 -2.12 -22.64 9.85
CA ASP A 605 -2.38 -21.25 10.24
C ASP A 605 -3.65 -21.16 11.11
N TRP A 606 -3.54 -20.41 12.20
CA TRP A 606 -4.70 -19.88 12.92
C TRP A 606 -4.89 -18.42 12.56
N VAL A 607 -6.09 -18.04 12.14
CA VAL A 607 -6.43 -16.64 11.87
C VAL A 607 -7.57 -16.22 12.76
N ILE A 608 -7.37 -15.17 13.55
CA ILE A 608 -8.40 -14.54 14.36
C ILE A 608 -8.69 -13.17 13.76
N SER A 609 -9.94 -12.94 13.38
CA SER A 609 -10.41 -11.69 12.82
C SER A 609 -11.52 -11.12 13.69
N ASP A 610 -11.35 -9.88 14.13
CA ASP A 610 -12.43 -9.07 14.69
C ASP A 610 -13.44 -8.73 13.57
N ASN A 611 -14.61 -9.36 13.64
CA ASN A 611 -15.69 -9.25 12.67
C ASN A 611 -16.46 -7.92 12.76
N VAL A 612 -16.16 -7.09 13.76
CA VAL A 612 -16.76 -5.77 13.90
C VAL A 612 -15.93 -4.75 13.14
N THR A 613 -14.61 -4.73 13.35
CA THR A 613 -13.71 -3.79 12.69
C THR A 613 -13.36 -4.18 11.24
N MET A 614 -13.38 -5.48 10.93
CA MET A 614 -13.03 -6.01 9.60
C MET A 614 -14.26 -6.33 8.77
N MET A 615 -14.23 -5.85 7.53
CA MET A 615 -14.99 -6.44 6.43
C MET A 615 -14.14 -7.54 5.80
N HIS A 616 -14.75 -8.64 5.37
CA HIS A 616 -14.00 -9.75 4.78
C HIS A 616 -14.66 -10.29 3.53
N THR A 617 -13.85 -10.95 2.70
CA THR A 617 -14.30 -11.71 1.54
C THR A 617 -13.34 -12.84 1.20
N ARG A 618 -13.65 -13.58 0.14
CA ARG A 618 -12.78 -14.55 -0.48
C ARG A 618 -12.71 -14.28 -1.98
N SER A 619 -11.49 -14.21 -2.52
CA SER A 619 -11.28 -14.11 -3.96
C SER A 619 -11.79 -15.37 -4.67
N SER A 620 -12.01 -15.26 -5.98
CA SER A 620 -12.25 -16.44 -6.81
C SER A 620 -11.10 -17.44 -6.69
N PHE A 621 -11.40 -18.71 -6.93
CA PHE A 621 -10.39 -19.77 -6.95
C PHE A 621 -10.62 -20.81 -8.03
N THR A 622 -9.55 -21.52 -8.37
CA THR A 622 -9.63 -22.67 -9.28
C THR A 622 -10.22 -23.87 -8.52
N ALA A 623 -11.37 -24.37 -8.99
CA ALA A 623 -12.06 -25.52 -8.40
C ALA A 623 -11.16 -26.78 -8.37
N LYS A 624 -11.45 -27.70 -7.44
CA LYS A 624 -10.71 -28.96 -7.19
C LYS A 624 -9.33 -28.79 -6.53
N SER A 625 -9.07 -27.65 -5.90
CA SER A 625 -7.94 -27.53 -4.98
C SER A 625 -8.31 -28.15 -3.63
N ASP A 626 -7.40 -28.92 -3.01
CA ASP A 626 -7.59 -29.44 -1.65
C ASP A 626 -7.51 -28.28 -0.65
N ARG A 627 -8.61 -27.54 -0.52
CA ARG A 627 -8.74 -26.45 0.43
C ARG A 627 -9.81 -26.78 1.46
N CYS A 628 -9.37 -26.91 2.70
CA CYS A 628 -10.24 -27.04 3.86
C CYS A 628 -9.83 -26.02 4.91
N LEU A 629 -10.74 -25.12 5.26
CA LEU A 629 -10.63 -24.30 6.46
C LEU A 629 -11.69 -24.77 7.46
N ARG A 630 -11.43 -24.60 8.75
CA ARG A 630 -12.48 -24.65 9.77
C ARG A 630 -12.68 -23.26 10.33
N ARG A 631 -13.93 -22.91 10.65
CA ARG A 631 -14.30 -21.63 11.26
C ARG A 631 -15.17 -21.85 12.49
N ILE A 632 -14.84 -21.16 13.57
CA ILE A 632 -15.68 -20.96 14.75
C ILE A 632 -16.03 -19.48 14.84
N HIS A 633 -17.27 -19.18 15.19
CA HIS A 633 -17.67 -17.84 15.61
C HIS A 633 -17.56 -17.71 17.11
N VAL A 634 -17.03 -16.60 17.59
CA VAL A 634 -16.93 -16.28 19.02
C VAL A 634 -17.67 -14.97 19.28
N ASP A 635 -18.33 -14.90 20.45
CA ASP A 635 -19.22 -13.82 20.86
C ASP A 635 -18.59 -12.45 20.97
#